data_AF-A0AAW0LA59-F1
#
_entry.id   AF-A0AAW0LA59-F1
#
_cell.length_a   1.000
_cell.length_b   1.000
_cell.length_c   1.000
_cell.angle_alpha   90.00
_cell.angle_beta   90.00
_cell.angle_gamma   90.00
#
_symmetry.space_group_name_H-M   'P 1'
#
loop_
_entity.id
_entity.type
_entity.pdbx_description
1 polymer ?
#
loop_
_entity_poly.entity_id
_entity_poly.type
_entity_poly.pdbx_seq_one_letter_code
_entity_poly.pdbx_strand_id
1 'polypeptide(L)'
;MAPKVSISVLVVAWVLAAGFVAASESSAALELEAKAVPESEWWSGYSNQSHCHWDGIKCNDEGSVTEIIMGGVNLGDDFRKFNFSSFPNLVHLEDWTPGKHPTRDRNR
;
A
#
# COMPACT_ATOMS: atom_id res chain seq x y z
N MET A 1 50.29 2.68 -1.25
CA MET A 1 49.58 3.69 -2.06
C MET A 1 48.11 3.63 -1.65
N ALA A 2 47.56 4.66 -1.01
CA ALA A 2 46.14 4.67 -0.63
C ALA A 2 45.30 5.08 -1.85
N PRO A 3 44.19 4.38 -2.15
CA PRO A 3 43.30 4.79 -3.22
C PRO A 3 42.66 6.12 -2.81
N LYS A 4 42.88 7.16 -3.61
CA LYS A 4 42.25 8.47 -3.40
C LYS A 4 40.81 8.35 -3.90
N VAL A 5 39.90 7.89 -3.04
CA VAL A 5 38.47 7.86 -3.39
C VAL A 5 38.01 9.31 -3.50
N SER A 6 37.65 9.73 -4.72
CA SER A 6 37.21 11.10 -4.98
C SER A 6 35.79 11.30 -4.43
N ILE A 7 35.52 12.48 -3.86
CA ILE A 7 34.18 12.86 -3.37
C ILE A 7 33.13 12.72 -4.49
N SER A 8 33.51 13.01 -5.74
CA SER A 8 32.64 12.80 -6.91
C SER A 8 32.21 11.34 -7.07
N VAL A 9 33.12 10.39 -6.84
CA VAL A 9 32.81 8.94 -6.92
C VAL A 9 31.83 8.54 -5.81
N LEU A 10 31.98 9.11 -4.61
CA LEU A 10 31.03 8.86 -3.51
C LEU A 10 29.65 9.42 -3.84
N VAL A 11 29.56 10.67 -4.32
CA VAL A 11 28.28 11.29 -4.68
C VAL A 11 27.56 10.49 -5.78
N VAL A 12 28.30 10.07 -6.82
CA VAL A 12 27.74 9.23 -7.89
C VAL A 12 27.25 7.89 -7.37
N ALA A 13 28.02 7.22 -6.52
CA ALA A 13 27.61 5.95 -5.91
C ALA A 13 26.35 6.09 -5.04
N TRP A 14 26.24 7.17 -4.26
CA TRP A 14 25.08 7.46 -3.43
C TRP A 14 23.81 7.74 -4.25
N VAL A 15 23.92 8.51 -5.34
CA VAL A 15 22.77 8.81 -6.22
C VAL A 15 22.27 7.54 -6.92
N LEU A 16 23.19 6.69 -7.38
CA LEU A 16 22.83 5.38 -7.95
C LEU A 16 22.12 4.51 -6.90
N ALA A 17 22.67 4.42 -5.69
CA ALA A 17 22.07 3.64 -4.61
C ALA A 17 20.65 4.12 -4.24
N ALA A 18 20.42 5.43 -4.12
CA ALA A 18 19.11 5.97 -3.78
C ALA A 18 18.02 5.64 -4.82
N GLY A 19 18.37 5.66 -6.12
CA GLY A 19 17.45 5.26 -7.18
C GLY A 19 17.07 3.77 -7.12
N PHE A 20 18.02 2.89 -6.77
CA PHE A 20 17.73 1.47 -6.57
C PHE A 20 16.92 1.22 -5.29
N VAL A 21 17.17 1.98 -4.22
CA VAL A 21 16.43 1.88 -2.95
C VAL A 21 14.95 2.22 -3.15
N ALA A 22 14.64 3.36 -3.78
CA ALA A 22 13.24 3.76 -4.00
C ALA A 22 12.44 2.73 -4.83
N ALA A 23 13.04 2.18 -5.89
CA ALA A 23 12.39 1.16 -6.72
C ALA A 23 12.20 -0.18 -5.98
N SER A 24 13.16 -0.55 -5.12
CA SER A 24 13.06 -1.79 -4.33
C SER A 24 12.06 -1.67 -3.19
N GLU A 25 11.95 -0.52 -2.55
CA GLU A 25 10.93 -0.23 -1.53
C GLU A 25 9.51 -0.34 -2.09
N SER A 26 9.28 0.25 -3.27
CA SER A 26 7.99 0.16 -3.96
C SER A 26 7.65 -1.29 -4.33
N SER A 27 8.61 -2.07 -4.85
CA SER A 27 8.37 -3.50 -5.15
C SER A 27 8.07 -4.36 -3.90
N ALA A 28 8.75 -4.09 -2.78
CA ALA A 28 8.55 -4.80 -1.54
C ALA A 28 7.20 -4.45 -0.89
N ALA A 29 6.78 -3.18 -0.98
CA ALA A 29 5.46 -2.73 -0.57
C ALA A 29 4.36 -3.47 -1.36
N LEU A 30 4.49 -3.56 -2.68
CA LEU A 30 3.52 -4.23 -3.54
C LEU A 30 3.39 -5.73 -3.24
N GLU A 31 4.50 -6.44 -2.99
CA GLU A 31 4.46 -7.85 -2.59
C GLU A 31 3.78 -8.07 -1.23
N LEU A 32 4.07 -7.20 -0.25
CA LEU A 32 3.45 -7.25 1.07
C LEU A 32 1.95 -7.02 1.01
N GLU A 33 1.52 -6.01 0.26
CA GLU A 33 0.12 -5.67 0.06
C GLU A 33 -0.61 -6.79 -0.69
N ALA A 34 -0.05 -7.30 -1.79
CA ALA A 34 -0.63 -8.39 -2.57
C ALA A 34 -0.86 -9.67 -1.75
N LYS A 35 -0.02 -9.92 -0.72
CA LYS A 35 -0.21 -11.04 0.21
C LYS A 35 -1.26 -10.74 1.30
N ALA A 36 -1.23 -9.56 1.89
CA ALA A 36 -2.07 -9.22 3.04
C ALA A 36 -3.54 -8.98 2.67
N VAL A 37 -3.76 -8.48 1.47
CA VAL A 37 -5.08 -8.16 0.93
C VAL A 37 -6.03 -9.38 0.89
N PRO A 38 -5.68 -10.56 0.33
CA PRO A 38 -6.53 -11.74 0.36
C PRO A 38 -6.64 -12.39 1.76
N GLU A 39 -5.63 -12.25 2.62
CA GLU A 39 -5.64 -12.77 4.00
C GLU A 39 -6.61 -12.04 4.94
N SER A 40 -7.05 -10.83 4.54
CA SER A 40 -8.05 -10.06 5.29
C SER A 40 -9.46 -10.64 5.25
N GLU A 41 -9.71 -11.62 4.36
CA GLU A 41 -11.02 -12.24 4.07
C GLU A 41 -12.12 -11.27 3.56
N TRP A 42 -11.92 -9.95 3.64
CA TRP A 42 -12.86 -8.92 3.16
C TRP A 42 -13.11 -8.91 1.66
N TRP A 43 -12.07 -9.21 0.90
CA TRP A 43 -12.12 -9.22 -0.55
C TRP A 43 -11.80 -10.61 -1.12
N SER A 44 -12.12 -11.65 -0.35
CA SER A 44 -11.88 -13.07 -0.69
C SER A 44 -12.52 -13.53 -2.02
N GLY A 45 -13.44 -12.75 -2.61
CA GLY A 45 -14.03 -12.98 -3.94
C GLY A 45 -13.30 -12.30 -5.11
N TYR A 46 -12.32 -11.43 -4.85
CA TYR A 46 -11.61 -10.68 -5.88
C TYR A 46 -10.24 -11.31 -6.09
N SER A 47 -10.12 -12.28 -7.01
CA SER A 47 -8.85 -13.01 -7.21
C SER A 47 -8.16 -12.72 -8.55
N ASN A 48 -8.85 -12.06 -9.49
CA ASN A 48 -8.36 -11.89 -10.87
C ASN A 48 -8.11 -10.42 -11.27
N GLN A 49 -8.33 -9.47 -10.36
CA GLN A 49 -8.12 -8.04 -10.62
C GLN A 49 -7.10 -7.49 -9.64
N SER A 50 -6.30 -6.52 -10.08
CA SER A 50 -5.45 -5.73 -9.19
C SER A 50 -6.26 -5.24 -7.99
N HIS A 51 -5.68 -5.34 -6.79
CA HIS A 51 -6.32 -4.90 -5.56
C HIS A 51 -6.73 -3.42 -5.59
N CYS A 52 -6.05 -2.61 -6.41
CA CYS A 52 -6.40 -1.22 -6.65
C CYS A 52 -7.75 -1.00 -7.34
N HIS A 53 -8.38 -2.06 -7.86
CA HIS A 53 -9.73 -2.00 -8.46
C HIS A 53 -10.82 -2.48 -7.49
N TRP A 54 -10.47 -2.86 -6.27
CA TRP A 54 -11.44 -3.41 -5.34
C TRP A 54 -12.20 -2.30 -4.65
N ASP A 55 -13.51 -2.53 -4.44
CA ASP A 55 -14.36 -1.58 -3.74
C ASP A 55 -13.75 -1.25 -2.37
N GLY A 56 -13.54 0.05 -2.14
CA GLY A 56 -12.97 0.57 -0.91
C GLY A 56 -11.44 0.58 -0.85
N ILE A 57 -10.71 0.28 -1.93
CA ILE A 57 -9.25 0.41 -2.01
C ILE A 57 -8.87 1.51 -2.99
N LYS A 58 -7.94 2.38 -2.60
CA LYS A 58 -7.31 3.35 -3.48
C LYS A 58 -5.79 3.24 -3.43
N CYS A 59 -5.16 3.21 -4.60
CA CYS A 59 -3.70 3.14 -4.75
C CYS A 59 -3.12 4.48 -5.23
N ASN A 60 -1.83 4.67 -4.98
CA ASN A 60 -1.02 5.70 -5.63
C ASN A 60 -0.65 5.28 -7.07
N ASP A 61 0.08 6.16 -7.78
CA ASP A 61 0.54 5.91 -9.17
C ASP A 61 1.49 4.71 -9.28
N GLU A 62 2.11 4.29 -8.17
CA GLU A 62 2.99 3.11 -8.09
C GLU A 62 2.20 1.82 -7.82
N GLY A 63 0.88 1.91 -7.60
CA GLY A 63 0.02 0.77 -7.34
C GLY A 63 -0.01 0.31 -5.88
N SER A 64 0.54 1.10 -4.95
CA SER A 64 0.51 0.80 -3.52
C SER A 64 -0.67 1.47 -2.83
N VAL A 65 -1.30 0.77 -1.89
CA VAL A 65 -2.52 1.21 -1.19
C VAL A 65 -2.27 2.45 -0.34
N THR A 66 -3.09 3.47 -0.54
CA THR A 66 -3.06 4.75 0.19
C THR A 66 -4.33 4.99 1.01
N GLU A 67 -5.47 4.44 0.59
CA GLU A 67 -6.74 4.57 1.32
C GLU A 67 -7.50 3.24 1.35
N ILE A 68 -8.04 2.91 2.52
CA ILE A 68 -8.93 1.76 2.73
C ILE A 68 -10.23 2.23 3.39
N ILE A 69 -11.35 1.83 2.79
CA ILE A 69 -12.72 2.10 3.22
C ILE A 69 -13.36 0.76 3.59
N MET A 70 -13.57 0.53 4.88
CA MET A 70 -14.17 -0.70 5.41
C MET A 70 -15.67 -0.48 5.55
N GLY A 71 -16.49 -1.00 4.63
CA GLY A 71 -17.94 -0.79 4.64
C GLY A 71 -18.74 -2.00 5.12
N GLY A 72 -19.70 -1.79 6.03
CA GLY A 72 -20.82 -2.72 6.26
C GLY A 72 -20.48 -4.07 6.91
N VAL A 73 -19.35 -4.18 7.60
CA VAL A 73 -18.87 -5.39 8.27
C VAL A 73 -18.83 -5.20 9.78
N ASN A 74 -19.21 -6.22 10.54
CA ASN A 74 -18.92 -6.27 11.97
C ASN A 74 -17.39 -6.31 12.12
N LEU A 75 -16.78 -5.15 12.40
CA LEU A 75 -15.33 -4.92 12.61
C LEU A 75 -14.71 -5.72 13.78
N GLY A 76 -15.39 -6.76 14.28
CA GLY A 76 -14.92 -7.57 15.39
C GLY A 76 -13.77 -8.48 14.98
N ASP A 77 -14.08 -9.59 14.33
CA ASP A 77 -13.13 -10.69 14.16
C ASP A 77 -12.25 -10.53 12.90
N ASP A 78 -12.78 -9.96 11.83
CA ASP A 78 -12.04 -9.82 10.56
C ASP A 78 -11.05 -8.63 10.60
N PHE A 79 -11.40 -7.55 11.31
CA PHE A 79 -10.51 -6.42 11.54
C PHE A 79 -9.24 -6.83 12.31
N ARG A 80 -9.35 -7.80 13.22
CA ARG A 80 -8.19 -8.28 14.00
C ARG A 80 -7.21 -9.11 13.17
N LYS A 81 -7.65 -9.67 12.04
CA LYS A 81 -6.79 -10.39 11.10
C LYS A 81 -6.08 -9.44 10.13
N PHE A 82 -6.54 -8.19 10.03
CA PHE A 82 -5.96 -7.21 9.15
C PHE A 82 -4.62 -6.70 9.66
N ASN A 83 -3.56 -6.84 8.85
CA ASN A 83 -2.23 -6.35 9.21
C ASN A 83 -1.95 -4.99 8.55
N PHE A 84 -2.17 -3.91 9.29
CA PHE A 84 -1.87 -2.54 8.84
C PHE A 84 -0.40 -2.34 8.44
N SER A 85 0.52 -3.10 9.04
CA SER A 85 1.96 -2.98 8.74
C SER A 85 2.31 -3.49 7.33
N SER A 86 1.40 -4.22 6.69
CA SER A 86 1.56 -4.69 5.32
C SER A 86 1.25 -3.60 4.27
N PHE A 87 0.78 -2.42 4.69
CA PHE A 87 0.42 -1.32 3.81
C PHE A 87 1.27 -0.06 4.14
N PRO A 88 2.54 -0.02 3.71
CA PRO A 88 3.50 1.00 4.12
C PRO A 88 3.15 2.42 3.66
N ASN A 89 2.33 2.56 2.62
CA ASN A 89 1.87 3.85 2.09
C ASN A 89 0.43 4.21 2.50
N LEU A 90 -0.19 3.44 3.40
CA LEU A 90 -1.54 3.71 3.87
C LEU A 90 -1.59 4.98 4.71
N VAL A 91 -2.33 5.98 4.23
CA VAL A 91 -2.51 7.27 4.91
C VAL A 91 -3.93 7.50 5.40
N HIS A 92 -4.91 6.76 4.87
CA HIS A 92 -6.31 6.93 5.24
C HIS A 92 -6.99 5.59 5.50
N LEU A 93 -7.69 5.53 6.64
CA LEU A 93 -8.52 4.39 7.03
C LEU A 93 -9.87 4.92 7.51
N GLU A 94 -10.95 4.53 6.85
CA GLU A 94 -12.31 4.88 7.26
C GLU A 94 -13.21 3.65 7.41
N ASP A 95 -14.05 3.68 8.44
CA ASP A 95 -15.19 2.77 8.60
C ASP A 95 -16.42 3.43 7.95
N TRP A 96 -16.91 2.82 6.87
CA TRP A 96 -18.12 3.26 6.20
C TRP A 96 -19.35 2.63 6.86
N THR A 97 -19.99 3.42 7.71
CA THR A 97 -21.32 3.14 8.26
C THR A 97 -22.39 3.97 7.51
N PRO A 98 -23.40 3.32 6.89
CA PRO A 98 -24.46 4.05 6.21
C PRO A 98 -25.22 4.92 7.21
N GLY A 99 -25.22 6.25 6.98
CA GLY A 99 -25.91 7.24 7.81
C GLY A 99 -25.01 8.27 8.50
N LYS A 100 -23.67 8.08 8.53
CA LYS A 100 -22.73 9.09 9.06
C LYS A 100 -22.01 9.93 8.01
N HIS A 101 -21.95 9.48 6.76
CA HIS A 101 -21.28 10.19 5.68
C HIS A 101 -22.22 10.38 4.49
N PRO A 102 -22.53 11.62 4.06
CA PRO A 102 -23.16 11.84 2.75
C PRO A 102 -22.21 11.24 1.71
N THR A 103 -22.76 10.38 0.87
CA THR A 103 -22.07 9.54 -0.11
C THR A 103 -20.82 10.21 -0.68
N ARG A 104 -19.64 9.73 -0.27
CA ARG A 104 -18.40 10.00 -1.01
C ARG A 104 -18.53 9.22 -2.32
N ASP A 105 -18.69 9.95 -3.43
CA ASP A 105 -18.87 9.35 -4.75
C ASP A 105 -17.76 8.34 -5.01
N ARG A 106 -18.16 7.07 -5.13
CA ARG A 106 -17.30 5.88 -5.27
C ARG A 106 -16.63 5.79 -6.66
N ASN A 107 -16.59 6.90 -7.40
CA ASN A 107 -16.27 6.96 -8.83
C ASN A 107 -15.10 7.94 -9.13
N ARG A 108 -13.98 7.82 -8.43
CA ARG A 108 -12.72 8.38 -8.92
C ARG A 108 -11.54 7.52 -8.49
#